data_AF-A0A2D9CHG4-F1
#
_entry.id   AF-A0A2D9CHG4-F1
#
_cell.length_a   1.000
_cell.length_b   1.000
_cell.length_c   1.000
_cell.angle_alpha   90.00
_cell.angle_beta   90.00
_cell.angle_gamma   90.00
#
_symmetry.space_group_name_H-M   'P 1'
#
loop_
_entity.id
_entity.type
_entity.pdbx_description
1 polymer ?
#
loop_
_entity_poly.entity_id
_entity_poly.type
_entity_poly.pdbx_seq_one_letter_code
_entity_poly.pdbx_strand_id
1 'polypeptide(L)'
;MARVKASLTINSTDALSTPVSLSLSTTMDVDSGSVIRAKVATTVVSGAMTVHKADEKLVHSYLYIRNLDPVKENFLYVFADTAADDPVVMKIGGGEFAFVPVQEDQLFKAYGTKTEQLIEYGVFGLDNASNFLA
;
A
#
# COMPACT_ATOMS: atom_id res chain seq x y z
N MET A 1 5.51 -12.31 -20.25
CA MET A 1 4.46 -11.94 -19.27
C MET A 1 5.09 -12.06 -17.89
N ALA A 2 5.07 -10.99 -17.09
CA ALA A 2 5.54 -11.03 -15.71
C ALA A 2 4.43 -11.56 -14.80
N ARG A 3 4.78 -12.14 -13.66
CA ARG A 3 3.82 -12.68 -12.69
C ARG A 3 4.24 -12.26 -11.28
N VAL A 4 3.28 -11.85 -10.47
CA VAL A 4 3.48 -11.57 -9.05
C VAL A 4 2.89 -12.71 -8.24
N LYS A 5 3.67 -13.26 -7.32
CA LYS A 5 3.21 -14.25 -6.34
C LYS A 5 3.16 -13.61 -4.97
N ALA A 6 1.97 -13.54 -4.38
CA ALA A 6 1.80 -13.16 -2.98
C ALA A 6 1.58 -14.42 -2.14
N SER A 7 2.38 -14.56 -1.07
CA SER A 7 2.22 -15.64 -0.08
C SER A 7 2.13 -15.04 1.31
N LEU A 8 1.08 -15.40 2.05
CA LEU A 8 0.89 -15.02 3.46
C LEU A 8 0.86 -16.29 4.31
N THR A 9 1.71 -16.33 5.32
CA THR A 9 1.68 -17.35 6.37
C THR A 9 1.49 -16.68 7.71
N ILE A 10 0.40 -17.01 8.42
CA ILE A 10 0.14 -16.53 9.78
C ILE A 10 0.28 -17.72 10.72
N ASN A 11 1.19 -17.61 11.68
CA ASN A 11 1.39 -18.60 12.75
C ASN A 11 1.20 -17.91 14.11
N SER A 12 0.38 -18.51 14.97
CA SER A 12 0.23 -18.09 16.37
C SER A 12 0.63 -19.24 17.28
N THR A 13 1.52 -18.97 18.24
CA THR A 13 1.97 -19.96 19.23
C THR A 13 1.52 -19.66 20.66
N ASP A 14 1.15 -18.41 21.00
CA ASP A 14 0.88 -17.99 22.39
C ASP A 14 -0.42 -17.18 22.60
N ALA A 15 -1.02 -16.62 21.54
CA ALA A 15 -2.19 -15.76 21.66
C ALA A 15 -3.52 -16.52 21.82
N LEU A 16 -3.54 -17.83 21.56
CA LEU A 16 -4.73 -18.68 21.53
C LEU A 16 -4.45 -20.06 22.13
N SER A 17 -5.46 -20.69 22.72
CA SER A 17 -5.41 -22.08 23.22
C SER A 17 -5.21 -23.12 22.11
N THR A 18 -5.42 -22.74 20.85
CA THR A 18 -5.15 -23.55 19.66
C THR A 18 -4.30 -22.75 18.66
N PRO A 19 -3.21 -23.31 18.11
CA PRO A 19 -2.42 -22.63 17.10
C PRO A 19 -3.23 -22.42 15.82
N VAL A 20 -3.11 -21.23 15.24
CA VAL A 20 -3.66 -20.90 13.91
C VAL A 20 -2.52 -21.00 12.90
N SER A 21 -2.73 -21.78 11.83
CA SER A 21 -1.85 -21.86 10.66
C SER A 21 -2.68 -21.61 9.41
N LEU A 22 -2.51 -20.43 8.82
CA LEU A 22 -3.18 -20.03 7.58
C LEU A 22 -2.12 -19.77 6.52
N SER A 23 -2.22 -20.44 5.37
CA SER A 23 -1.36 -20.22 4.22
C SER A 23 -2.21 -19.96 2.97
N LEU A 24 -1.98 -18.83 2.31
CA LEU A 24 -2.59 -18.52 1.01
C LEU A 24 -1.48 -18.16 0.02
N SER A 25 -1.58 -18.69 -1.20
CA SER A 25 -0.71 -18.34 -2.31
C SER A 25 -1.58 -18.02 -3.51
N THR A 26 -1.39 -16.83 -4.08
CA THR A 26 -2.04 -16.42 -5.33
C THR A 26 -1.00 -15.95 -6.33
N THR A 27 -1.29 -16.14 -7.62
CA THR A 27 -0.46 -15.65 -8.73
C THR A 27 -1.30 -14.72 -9.58
N MET A 28 -0.76 -13.55 -9.86
CA MET A 28 -1.42 -12.49 -10.60
C MET A 28 -0.60 -12.19 -11.85
N ASP A 29 -1.28 -11.97 -12.97
CA ASP A 29 -0.65 -11.59 -14.22
C ASP A 29 -0.52 -10.06 -14.25
N VAL A 30 0.71 -9.59 -14.40
CA VAL A 30 1.04 -8.15 -14.41
C VAL A 30 2.05 -7.89 -15.52
N ASP A 31 2.08 -6.68 -16.06
CA ASP A 31 3.08 -6.25 -17.03
C ASP A 31 3.84 -4.99 -16.58
N SER A 32 3.38 -4.34 -15.51
CA SER A 32 4.03 -3.18 -14.90
C SER A 32 3.99 -3.26 -13.37
N GLY A 33 5.06 -2.72 -12.77
CA GLY A 33 5.14 -2.47 -11.35
C GLY A 33 6.56 -2.11 -10.92
N SER A 34 6.65 -1.31 -9.86
CA SER A 34 7.92 -0.94 -9.23
C SER A 34 7.73 -0.84 -7.72
N VAL A 35 8.81 -1.07 -6.97
CA VAL A 35 8.85 -0.85 -5.53
C VAL A 35 9.78 0.32 -5.26
N ILE A 36 9.25 1.36 -4.64
CA ILE A 36 9.91 2.62 -4.39
C ILE A 36 10.01 2.81 -2.88
N ARG A 37 11.16 3.33 -2.44
CA ARG A 37 11.33 3.84 -1.07
C ARG A 37 11.30 5.36 -1.11
N ALA A 38 10.43 5.93 -0.29
CA ALA A 38 10.25 7.37 -0.22
C ALA A 38 10.14 7.80 1.24
N LYS A 39 10.50 9.06 1.49
CA LYS A 39 10.23 9.69 2.77
C LYS A 39 8.90 10.42 2.71
N VAL A 40 8.09 10.25 3.73
CA VAL A 40 6.83 10.97 3.88
C VAL A 40 7.15 12.41 4.28
N ALA A 41 6.75 13.34 3.41
CA ALA A 41 7.11 14.74 3.54
C ALA A 41 6.30 15.48 4.62
N THR A 42 5.08 15.04 4.92
CA THR A 42 4.13 15.80 5.74
C THR A 42 3.35 14.93 6.72
N THR A 43 2.87 15.57 7.79
CA THR A 43 1.96 14.98 8.78
C THR A 43 0.52 15.45 8.63
N VAL A 44 0.24 16.25 7.60
CA VAL A 44 -1.09 16.74 7.28
C VAL A 44 -1.51 16.26 5.89
N VAL A 45 -2.81 16.17 5.65
CA VAL A 45 -3.38 15.76 4.36
C VAL A 45 -2.91 16.67 3.22
N SER A 46 -2.81 17.97 3.48
CA SER A 46 -2.29 18.95 2.52
C SER A 46 -0.79 18.71 2.28
N GLY A 47 -0.44 18.26 1.07
CA GLY A 47 0.93 17.88 0.70
C GLY A 47 1.25 16.39 0.88
N ALA A 48 0.24 15.56 1.13
CA ALA A 48 0.40 14.11 1.16
C ALA A 48 0.96 13.57 -0.17
N MET A 49 1.79 12.54 -0.08
CA MET A 49 2.43 11.93 -1.24
C MET A 49 1.47 10.97 -1.94
N THR A 50 1.39 11.04 -3.27
CA THR A 50 0.65 10.05 -4.07
C THR A 50 1.37 8.71 -4.04
N VAL A 51 0.66 7.66 -3.61
CA VAL A 51 1.17 6.28 -3.55
C VAL A 51 0.49 5.35 -4.56
N HIS A 52 -0.70 5.74 -5.04
CA HIS A 52 -1.41 5.10 -6.15
C HIS A 52 -2.13 6.18 -6.94
N LYS A 53 -1.97 6.22 -8.26
CA LYS A 53 -2.63 7.18 -9.13
C LYS A 53 -3.88 6.55 -9.77
N ALA A 54 -4.96 7.32 -9.84
CA ALA A 54 -6.15 6.92 -10.59
C ALA A 54 -5.81 6.65 -12.06
N ASP A 55 -6.38 5.58 -12.60
CA ASP A 55 -6.29 5.08 -13.96
C ASP A 55 -4.86 4.74 -14.42
N GLU A 56 -3.91 4.51 -13.50
CA GLU A 56 -2.55 4.07 -13.84
C GLU A 56 -2.52 2.62 -14.36
N LYS A 57 -3.51 1.81 -13.94
CA LYS A 57 -3.69 0.43 -14.38
C LYS A 57 -5.05 0.24 -15.05
N LEU A 58 -5.15 -0.70 -15.98
CA LEU A 58 -6.29 -0.84 -16.90
C LEU A 58 -7.59 -1.34 -16.26
N VAL A 59 -7.52 -2.25 -15.28
CA VAL A 59 -8.71 -2.98 -14.76
C VAL A 59 -8.71 -3.10 -13.25
N HIS A 60 -7.54 -3.32 -12.66
CA HIS A 60 -7.35 -3.35 -11.22
C HIS A 60 -5.86 -3.19 -10.96
N SER A 61 -5.53 -2.77 -9.75
CA SER A 61 -4.16 -2.67 -9.29
C SER A 61 -4.00 -3.31 -7.91
N TYR A 62 -2.75 -3.57 -7.54
CA TYR A 62 -2.40 -4.03 -6.21
C TYR A 62 -1.43 -3.02 -5.60
N LEU A 63 -1.85 -2.40 -4.51
CA LEU A 63 -1.01 -1.50 -3.72
C LEU A 63 -0.35 -2.31 -2.60
N TYR A 64 0.97 -2.39 -2.66
CA TYR A 64 1.82 -2.73 -1.52
C TYR A 64 2.28 -1.44 -0.86
N ILE A 65 2.17 -1.35 0.46
CA ILE A 65 2.75 -0.25 1.22
C ILE A 65 3.20 -0.73 2.59
N ARG A 66 4.38 -0.32 3.01
CA ARG A 66 5.01 -0.70 4.27
C ARG A 66 5.60 0.52 4.96
N ASN A 67 5.32 0.60 6.25
CA ASN A 67 5.91 1.59 7.12
C ASN A 67 7.22 1.03 7.71
N LEU A 68 8.35 1.67 7.41
CA LEU A 68 9.67 1.23 7.85
C LEU A 68 10.10 1.87 9.18
N ASP A 69 9.27 2.71 9.81
CA ASP A 69 9.59 3.25 11.13
C ASP A 69 9.58 2.12 12.18
N PRO A 70 10.57 2.04 13.07
CA PRO A 70 10.63 0.99 14.08
C PRO A 70 9.64 1.20 15.24
N VAL A 71 9.05 2.38 15.38
CA VAL A 71 8.13 2.72 16.48
C VAL A 71 6.70 2.52 16.02
N LYS A 72 5.96 1.64 16.73
CA LYS A 72 4.60 1.24 16.33
C LYS A 72 3.63 2.41 16.24
N GLU A 73 3.77 3.38 17.13
CA GLU A 73 2.92 4.55 17.26
C GLU A 73 3.20 5.62 16.18
N ASN A 74 4.28 5.49 15.41
CA ASN A 74 4.54 6.32 14.24
C ASN A 74 3.71 5.80 13.07
N PHE A 75 2.42 6.14 13.07
CA PHE A 75 1.47 5.70 12.05
C PHE A 75 1.69 6.38 10.70
N LEU A 76 1.45 5.60 9.65
CA LEU A 76 1.24 6.05 8.28
C LEU A 76 -0.26 5.93 7.95
N TYR A 77 -0.85 7.01 7.49
CA TYR A 77 -2.24 7.04 7.02
C TYR A 77 -2.27 7.05 5.51
N VAL A 78 -3.09 6.18 4.93
CA VAL A 78 -3.41 6.20 3.48
C VAL A 78 -4.89 6.49 3.34
N PHE A 79 -5.22 7.46 2.49
CA PHE A 79 -6.58 7.90 2.26
C PHE A 79 -6.91 7.96 0.77
N ALA A 80 -8.20 7.90 0.45
CA ALA A 80 -8.72 8.14 -0.88
C ALA A 80 -8.86 9.64 -1.09
N ASP A 81 -8.08 10.20 -2.03
CA ASP A 81 -8.14 11.62 -2.39
C ASP A 81 -9.39 11.85 -3.23
N THR A 82 -10.40 12.45 -2.62
CA THR A 82 -11.72 12.68 -3.21
C THR A 82 -12.08 14.15 -3.11
N ALA A 83 -13.10 14.59 -3.84
CA ALA A 83 -13.52 16.00 -3.77
C ALA A 83 -14.24 16.39 -2.46
N ALA A 84 -14.58 15.43 -1.59
CA ALA A 84 -15.47 15.65 -0.45
C ALA A 84 -14.78 15.43 0.90
N ASP A 85 -14.42 14.19 1.24
CA ASP A 85 -14.21 13.79 2.65
C ASP A 85 -12.88 13.08 2.92
N ASP A 86 -12.08 12.81 1.89
CA ASP A 86 -10.76 12.17 1.98
C ASP A 86 -10.67 10.99 2.97
N PRO A 87 -11.49 9.93 2.80
CA PRO A 87 -11.61 8.90 3.81
C PRO A 87 -10.30 8.11 3.97
N VAL A 88 -9.86 7.96 5.22
CA VAL A 88 -8.71 7.11 5.56
C VAL A 88 -9.08 5.65 5.34
N VAL A 89 -8.36 5.00 4.43
CA VAL A 89 -8.56 3.59 4.05
C VAL A 89 -7.63 2.68 4.86
N MET A 90 -6.43 3.18 5.22
CA MET A 90 -5.44 2.39 5.96
C MET A 90 -4.75 3.23 7.03
N LYS A 91 -4.55 2.62 8.19
CA LYS A 91 -3.68 3.12 9.26
C LYS A 91 -2.64 2.04 9.56
N ILE A 92 -1.38 2.32 9.26
CA ILE A 92 -0.28 1.35 9.27
C ILE A 92 0.72 1.75 10.35
N GLY A 93 0.86 0.94 11.40
CA GLY A 93 1.85 1.18 12.45
C GLY A 93 3.29 0.97 11.96
N GLY A 94 4.26 1.45 12.73
CA GLY A 94 5.68 1.20 12.45
C GLY A 94 5.98 -0.31 12.34
N GLY A 95 6.68 -0.70 11.28
CA GLY A 95 7.03 -2.09 10.97
C GLY A 95 5.92 -2.89 10.30
N GLU A 96 4.70 -2.36 10.22
CA GLU A 96 3.55 -3.01 9.60
C GLU A 96 3.47 -2.71 8.10
N PHE A 97 2.71 -3.53 7.37
CA PHE A 97 2.46 -3.37 5.94
C PHE A 97 1.00 -3.62 5.60
N ALA A 98 0.58 -3.12 4.45
CA ALA A 98 -0.68 -3.42 3.81
C ALA A 98 -0.43 -3.90 2.37
N PHE A 99 -1.21 -4.88 1.94
CA PHE A 99 -1.29 -5.31 0.56
C PHE A 99 -2.76 -5.36 0.17
N VAL A 100 -3.19 -4.46 -0.72
CA VAL A 100 -4.60 -4.20 -0.98
C VAL A 100 -4.85 -4.23 -2.49
N PRO A 101 -5.81 -5.04 -2.97
CA PRO A 101 -6.38 -4.89 -4.31
C PRO A 101 -7.17 -3.59 -4.37
N VAL A 102 -6.89 -2.76 -5.37
CA VAL A 102 -7.46 -1.42 -5.53
C VAL A 102 -8.19 -1.33 -6.87
N GLN A 103 -9.32 -0.64 -6.87
CA GLN A 103 -10.04 -0.28 -8.09
C GLN A 103 -9.23 0.76 -8.87
N GLU A 104 -9.22 0.66 -10.18
CA GLU A 104 -8.39 1.44 -11.09
C GLU A 104 -8.57 2.97 -10.94
N ASP A 105 -9.77 3.43 -10.65
CA ASP A 105 -10.14 4.86 -10.60
C ASP A 105 -9.75 5.55 -9.29
N GLN A 106 -9.20 4.82 -8.31
CA GLN A 106 -8.90 5.36 -7.00
C GLN A 106 -7.57 6.13 -6.99
N LEU A 107 -7.55 7.32 -6.39
CA LEU A 107 -6.33 8.06 -6.11
C LEU A 107 -6.01 7.90 -4.62
N PHE A 108 -4.90 7.22 -4.29
CA PHE A 108 -4.46 7.09 -2.89
C PHE A 108 -3.24 7.94 -2.60
N LYS A 109 -3.33 8.65 -1.47
CA LYS A 109 -2.27 9.48 -0.92
C LYS A 109 -1.95 9.07 0.49
N ALA A 110 -0.71 9.33 0.91
CA ALA A 110 -0.21 8.96 2.22
C ALA A 110 0.42 10.14 2.97
N TYR A 111 0.12 10.22 4.27
CA TYR A 111 0.74 11.16 5.22
C TYR A 111 1.08 10.44 6.52
N GLY A 112 2.10 10.94 7.22
CA GLY A 112 2.62 10.32 8.43
C GLY A 112 2.08 10.97 9.69
N THR A 113 2.45 10.42 10.83
CA THR A 113 2.39 11.12 12.13
C THR A 113 3.71 11.83 12.46
N LYS A 114 4.75 11.52 11.67
CA LYS A 114 6.10 12.04 11.79
C LYS A 114 6.63 12.37 10.40
N THR A 115 7.27 13.52 10.25
CA THR A 115 7.96 13.91 9.01
C THR A 115 9.21 13.06 8.79
N GLU A 116 9.65 12.93 7.54
CA GLU A 116 10.86 12.17 7.15
C GLU A 116 10.78 10.67 7.47
N GLN A 117 9.57 10.16 7.76
CA GLN A 117 9.30 8.75 7.97
C GLN A 117 9.52 7.98 6.67
N LEU A 118 10.33 6.93 6.70
CA LEU A 118 10.62 6.13 5.51
C LEU A 118 9.51 5.11 5.27
N ILE A 119 9.01 5.07 4.04
CA ILE A 119 8.03 4.10 3.58
C ILE A 119 8.56 3.37 2.35
N GLU A 120 8.04 2.17 2.14
CA GLU A 120 8.24 1.39 0.91
C GLU A 120 6.86 1.12 0.31
N TYR A 121 6.65 1.44 -0.96
CA TYR A 121 5.38 1.18 -1.62
C TYR A 121 5.60 0.73 -3.05
N GLY A 122 4.60 0.06 -3.61
CA GLY A 122 4.61 -0.36 -5.00
C GLY A 122 3.22 -0.64 -5.52
N VAL A 123 3.00 -0.32 -6.79
CA VAL A 123 1.74 -0.57 -7.50
C VAL A 123 2.01 -1.60 -8.58
N PHE A 124 1.18 -2.64 -8.64
CA PHE A 124 1.29 -3.72 -9.62
C PHE A 124 -0.02 -3.88 -10.38
N GLY A 125 0.05 -4.12 -11.68
CA GLY A 125 -1.15 -4.35 -12.49
C GLY A 125 -0.83 -4.43 -13.98
N LEU A 126 -1.90 -4.37 -14.79
CA LEU A 126 -1.80 -4.19 -16.23
C LEU A 126 -1.69 -2.70 -16.54
N ASP A 127 -0.65 -2.30 -17.26
CA ASP A 127 -0.28 -0.92 -17.47
C ASP A 127 -1.28 -0.17 -18.35
N ASN A 128 -1.68 1.02 -17.93
CA ASN A 128 -2.35 1.94 -18.83
C ASN A 128 -1.31 2.82 -19.51
N ALA A 129 -0.96 2.47 -20.76
CA ALA A 129 0.04 3.20 -21.55
C ALA A 129 -0.26 4.71 -21.76
N SER A 130 -1.50 5.14 -21.49
CA SER A 130 -1.90 6.55 -21.59
C SER A 130 -1.74 7.35 -20.29
N ASN A 131 -1.40 6.70 -19.17
CA ASN A 131 -1.39 7.33 -17.86
C ASN A 131 -0.37 6.67 -16.91
N PHE A 132 0.87 7.19 -16.87
CA PHE A 132 1.91 6.71 -15.95
C PHE A 132 2.28 7.79 -14.91
N LEU A 133 2.88 7.37 -13.79
CA LEU A 133 3.61 8.24 -12.88
C LEU A 133 5.06 8.35 -13.40
N ALA A 134 5.48 9.57 -13.74
CA ALA A 134 6.86 9.87 -14.15
C ALA A 134 7.80 9.86 -12.94
#